data_AF-A0A6S6G751-F1
#
_entry.id   AF-A0A6S6G751-F1
#
_cell.length_a   1.000
_cell.length_b   1.000
_cell.length_c   1.000
_cell.angle_alpha   90.00
_cell.angle_beta   90.00
_cell.angle_gamma   90.00
#
_symmetry.space_group_name_H-M   'P 1'
#
loop_
_entity.id
_entity.type
_entity.pdbx_description
1 polymer ?
#
loop_
_entity_poly.entity_id
_entity_poly.type
_entity_poly.pdbx_seq_one_letter_code
_entity_poly.pdbx_strand_id
1 'polypeptide(L)'
;MLGTGLFKDLAAGKNRVMGLRNYDEPGADKYFTDWFQMPSGIETAQLVLRTRGEPGAGNDNVRLGDLVDNPDNQARFGTIEFGRRLKDIENRKTLPDGSILLTMNLAQLPMSMPPGSSERFVDWANSPARPDHVEVAIGDDTSIDFMALVLCMAPDDIRGVTFREFHNKSIGEDLSWLRCNGDFSQPGCDPYSGDMSCAAALPLGCFKPGSKAPDIARLKKLGLQLDSFNGGEVRMTTPLAGTDFPTLATANARCSAEFGAGWRVLSYHEGGGGGVISYSRIPSKSRMWIDIVDQPHANCWDRNRVRKR
;
A
#
# COMPACT_ATOMS: atom_id res chain seq x y z
N MET A 1 19.78 22.96 -10.17
CA MET A 1 20.21 23.74 -11.36
C MET A 1 20.47 22.73 -12.46
N LEU A 2 19.49 22.49 -13.33
CA LEU A 2 19.67 21.69 -14.53
C LEU A 2 20.28 22.62 -15.60
N GLY A 3 21.47 22.29 -16.10
CA GLY A 3 22.10 23.02 -17.19
C GLY A 3 21.35 22.72 -18.48
N THR A 4 20.66 23.73 -19.02
CA THR A 4 19.99 23.66 -20.32
C THR A 4 21.03 23.67 -21.44
N GLY A 5 21.40 22.49 -21.92
CA GLY A 5 22.15 22.34 -23.16
C GLY A 5 21.28 22.74 -24.35
N LEU A 6 21.53 23.92 -24.92
CA LEU A 6 21.03 24.29 -26.24
C LEU A 6 21.69 23.39 -27.29
N PHE A 7 20.95 22.41 -27.83
CA PHE A 7 21.40 21.65 -28.98
C PHE A 7 20.92 22.31 -30.28
N LYS A 8 21.88 22.71 -31.11
CA LYS A 8 21.65 23.15 -32.49
C LYS A 8 22.42 22.17 -33.39
N ASP A 9 21.74 21.20 -33.99
CA ASP A 9 22.33 20.37 -35.04
C ASP A 9 22.49 21.23 -36.30
N LEU A 10 23.68 21.81 -36.44
CA LEU A 10 24.08 22.56 -37.64
C LEU A 10 24.78 21.67 -38.67
N ALA A 11 24.90 20.35 -38.44
CA ALA A 11 25.72 19.47 -39.28
C ALA A 11 24.90 18.68 -40.32
N ALA A 12 23.64 18.35 -40.05
CA ALA A 12 22.87 17.45 -40.92
C ALA A 12 21.83 18.12 -41.85
N GLY A 13 21.62 19.44 -41.77
CA GLY A 13 20.68 20.16 -42.65
C GLY A 13 19.21 19.68 -42.57
N LYS A 14 18.86 18.90 -41.54
CA LYS A 14 17.51 18.41 -41.27
C LYS A 14 17.00 19.04 -39.98
N ASN A 15 16.11 20.03 -40.10
CA ASN A 15 15.38 20.60 -38.96
C ASN A 15 14.45 19.54 -38.37
N ARG A 16 14.93 18.81 -37.36
CA ARG A 16 14.06 18.17 -36.37
C ARG A 16 14.46 18.75 -35.02
N VAL A 17 13.83 19.87 -34.66
CA VAL A 17 14.10 20.60 -33.42
C VAL A 17 13.23 19.99 -32.33
N MET A 18 13.58 18.80 -31.84
CA MET A 18 13.02 18.34 -30.56
C MET A 18 13.71 19.15 -29.47
N GLY A 19 13.06 20.22 -29.01
CA GLY A 19 13.55 21.02 -27.91
C GLY A 19 13.16 20.40 -26.57
N LEU A 20 14.05 20.43 -25.58
CA LEU A 20 13.66 20.23 -24.18
C LEU A 20 12.99 21.50 -23.66
N ARG A 21 11.99 21.35 -22.79
CA ARG A 21 11.32 22.49 -22.15
C ARG A 21 11.41 22.45 -20.63
N ASN A 22 11.33 23.63 -20.02
CA ASN A 22 11.15 23.76 -18.58
C ASN A 22 9.67 23.61 -18.19
N TYR A 23 9.41 23.52 -16.89
CA TYR A 23 8.06 23.71 -16.34
C TYR A 23 7.46 25.05 -16.79
N ASP A 24 6.15 25.08 -16.96
CA ASP A 24 5.36 26.23 -17.43
C ASP A 24 5.70 26.77 -18.83
N GLU A 25 6.62 26.15 -19.58
CA GLU A 25 7.00 26.59 -20.93
C GLU A 25 6.09 25.95 -22.01
N PRO A 26 5.26 26.72 -22.74
CA PRO A 26 4.51 26.21 -23.88
C PRO A 26 5.41 26.09 -25.13
N GLY A 27 5.05 25.22 -26.07
CA GLY A 27 5.67 25.18 -27.39
C GLY A 27 5.46 23.87 -28.14
N ALA A 28 5.05 23.97 -29.40
CA ALA A 28 4.92 22.82 -30.30
C ALA A 28 6.27 22.14 -30.54
N ASP A 29 6.25 20.82 -30.82
CA ASP A 29 7.41 20.00 -31.14
C ASP A 29 8.51 19.91 -30.05
N LYS A 30 8.18 20.17 -28.78
CA LYS A 30 9.12 20.09 -27.63
C LYS A 30 8.73 19.07 -26.57
N TYR A 31 9.65 18.19 -26.17
CA TYR A 31 9.40 17.24 -25.08
C TYR A 31 9.72 17.87 -23.72
N PHE A 32 8.89 17.57 -22.73
CA PHE A 32 9.28 17.75 -21.33
C PHE A 32 9.93 16.48 -20.82
N THR A 33 11.10 16.60 -20.19
CA THR A 33 11.79 15.49 -19.55
C THR A 33 12.22 15.88 -18.14
N ASP A 34 11.98 14.99 -17.18
CA ASP A 34 12.46 15.12 -15.81
C ASP A 34 12.65 13.71 -15.21
N TRP A 35 13.07 13.61 -13.96
CA TRP A 35 13.27 12.33 -13.31
C TRP A 35 12.90 12.38 -11.82
N PHE A 36 12.56 11.20 -11.29
CA PHE A 36 12.31 10.98 -9.87
C PHE A 36 13.33 10.01 -9.31
N GLN A 37 13.98 10.35 -8.20
CA GLN A 37 14.67 9.34 -7.40
C GLN A 37 13.62 8.36 -6.87
N MET A 38 13.90 7.07 -6.98
CA MET A 38 12.90 6.04 -6.75
C MET A 38 13.42 4.98 -5.77
N PRO A 39 12.80 4.86 -4.57
CA PRO A 39 13.18 3.84 -3.60
C PRO A 39 12.72 2.43 -4.05
N SER A 40 13.26 1.40 -3.40
CA SER A 40 12.78 0.02 -3.51
C SER A 40 11.64 -0.26 -2.51
N GLY A 41 10.85 -1.29 -2.76
CA GLY A 41 9.75 -1.69 -1.86
C GLY A 41 8.45 -0.93 -2.14
N ILE A 42 8.22 -0.51 -3.38
CA ILE A 42 7.00 0.17 -3.80
C ILE A 42 5.88 -0.86 -3.95
N GLU A 43 4.76 -0.67 -3.27
CA GLU A 43 3.55 -1.52 -3.40
C GLU A 43 2.61 -0.96 -4.48
N THR A 44 2.42 0.35 -4.48
CA THR A 44 1.65 1.05 -5.52
C THR A 44 2.25 2.42 -5.79
N ALA A 45 2.01 2.95 -6.99
CA ALA A 45 2.49 4.27 -7.37
C ALA A 45 1.46 5.01 -8.22
N GLN A 46 1.40 6.32 -8.04
CA GLN A 46 0.57 7.23 -8.84
C GLN A 46 1.38 8.40 -9.35
N LEU A 47 1.26 8.71 -10.64
CA LEU A 47 1.74 9.98 -11.20
C LEU A 47 0.61 11.00 -11.16
N VAL A 48 0.91 12.18 -10.61
CA VAL A 48 0.01 13.33 -10.55
C VAL A 48 0.59 14.44 -11.42
N LEU A 49 -0.17 14.91 -12.39
CA LEU A 49 0.21 16.00 -13.29
C LEU A 49 -0.80 17.13 -13.18
N ARG A 50 -0.31 18.36 -13.17
CA ARG A 50 -1.11 19.54 -13.54
C ARG A 50 -0.64 20.02 -14.89
N THR A 51 -1.56 20.00 -15.85
CA THR A 51 -1.26 20.28 -17.24
C THR A 51 -2.11 21.44 -17.75
N ARG A 52 -1.58 22.25 -18.67
CA ARG A 52 -2.39 23.11 -19.54
C ARG A 52 -2.16 22.66 -20.98
N GLY A 53 -3.25 22.29 -21.66
CA GLY A 53 -3.18 21.77 -23.02
C GLY A 53 -3.48 22.86 -24.04
N GLU A 54 -2.64 22.94 -25.08
CA GLU A 54 -2.97 23.64 -26.32
C GLU A 54 -3.91 22.75 -27.19
N PRO A 55 -4.57 23.30 -28.21
CA PRO A 55 -5.34 22.50 -29.18
C PRO A 55 -4.46 21.42 -29.83
N GLY A 56 -4.60 20.16 -29.42
CA GLY A 56 -3.75 19.05 -29.88
C GLY A 56 -3.26 18.13 -28.76
N ALA A 57 -3.13 18.69 -27.55
CA ALA A 57 -2.57 18.05 -26.34
C ALA A 57 -3.18 16.67 -25.97
N GLY A 58 -4.40 16.37 -26.42
CA GLY A 58 -5.02 15.07 -26.18
C GLY A 58 -4.27 13.89 -26.80
N ASN A 59 -3.45 14.10 -27.84
CA ASN A 59 -2.68 13.03 -28.48
C ASN A 59 -1.30 12.82 -27.87
N ASP A 60 -0.88 13.69 -26.95
CA ASP A 60 0.40 13.58 -26.27
C ASP A 60 0.44 12.35 -25.39
N ASN A 61 1.64 11.82 -25.20
CA ASN A 61 1.87 10.69 -24.30
C ASN A 61 2.62 11.16 -23.07
N VAL A 62 2.30 10.54 -21.94
CA VAL A 62 3.22 10.48 -20.80
C VAL A 62 3.90 9.13 -20.81
N ARG A 63 5.21 9.15 -20.61
CA ARG A 63 6.09 7.97 -20.60
C ARG A 63 6.93 8.00 -19.32
N LEU A 64 7.12 6.83 -18.73
CA LEU A 64 7.99 6.62 -17.58
C LEU A 64 8.87 5.41 -17.84
N GLY A 65 10.10 5.41 -17.34
CA GLY A 65 10.97 4.25 -17.47
C GLY A 65 12.44 4.54 -17.23
N ASP A 66 13.27 3.63 -17.72
CA ASP A 66 14.67 3.89 -18.04
C ASP A 66 14.68 4.31 -19.50
N LEU A 67 14.56 5.62 -19.72
CA LEU A 67 14.44 6.25 -21.03
C LEU A 67 15.83 6.69 -21.57
N VAL A 68 16.92 6.36 -20.86
CA VAL A 68 18.23 7.00 -20.96
C VAL A 68 18.73 7.12 -22.41
N ASP A 69 19.16 8.35 -22.68
CA ASP A 69 19.92 8.91 -23.79
C ASP A 69 20.66 7.92 -24.70
N ASN A 70 20.15 7.79 -25.93
CA ASN A 70 21.02 7.54 -27.07
C ASN A 70 21.58 8.89 -27.56
N PRO A 71 22.88 9.19 -27.38
CA PRO A 71 23.48 10.46 -27.83
C PRO A 71 23.37 10.68 -29.36
N ASP A 72 23.03 9.64 -30.14
CA ASP A 72 22.85 9.71 -31.59
C ASP A 72 21.47 10.23 -32.05
N ASN A 73 20.73 10.91 -31.19
CA ASN A 73 19.64 11.83 -31.59
C ASN A 73 18.49 11.18 -32.40
N GLN A 74 18.41 9.85 -32.37
CA GLN A 74 17.19 9.14 -32.70
C GLN A 74 16.59 8.76 -31.36
N ALA A 75 15.39 9.22 -31.07
CA ALA A 75 14.52 8.81 -29.98
C ALA A 75 14.29 7.28 -30.00
N ARG A 76 15.35 6.53 -29.73
CA ARG A 76 15.28 5.15 -29.32
C ARG A 76 15.04 5.24 -27.84
N PHE A 77 13.75 5.27 -27.53
CA PHE A 77 13.23 5.07 -26.18
C PHE A 77 14.02 3.94 -25.52
N GLY A 78 14.43 4.15 -24.27
CA GLY A 78 15.26 3.21 -23.54
C GLY A 78 14.65 1.81 -23.45
N THR A 79 15.37 0.88 -22.85
CA THR A 79 15.01 -0.56 -22.91
C THR A 79 13.64 -0.87 -22.32
N ILE A 80 13.14 -0.01 -21.42
CA ILE A 80 11.91 -0.21 -20.66
C ILE A 80 11.11 1.09 -20.62
N GLU A 81 9.92 1.07 -21.22
CA GLU A 81 9.00 2.21 -21.28
C GLU A 81 7.61 1.78 -20.83
N PHE A 82 6.99 2.58 -19.97
CA PHE A 82 5.58 2.51 -19.59
C PHE A 82 4.91 3.81 -20.01
N GLY A 83 3.77 3.75 -20.69
CA GLY A 83 3.17 5.00 -21.15
C GLY A 83 1.72 4.90 -21.57
N ARG A 84 1.09 6.07 -21.67
CA ARG A 84 -0.29 6.21 -22.16
C ARG A 84 -0.50 7.61 -22.74
N ARG A 85 -1.44 7.74 -23.69
CA ARG A 85 -1.92 9.04 -24.15
C ARG A 85 -2.63 9.78 -23.03
N LEU A 86 -2.43 11.09 -22.94
CA LEU A 86 -3.05 11.94 -21.92
C LEU A 86 -4.58 11.90 -21.98
N LYS A 87 -5.17 11.83 -23.19
CA LYS A 87 -6.64 11.70 -23.32
C LYS A 87 -7.21 10.38 -22.81
N ASP A 88 -6.39 9.34 -22.70
CA ASP A 88 -6.81 7.99 -22.26
C ASP A 88 -6.63 7.82 -20.74
N ILE A 89 -6.27 8.89 -20.02
CA ILE A 89 -6.21 8.93 -18.56
C ILE A 89 -7.61 9.22 -18.01
N GLU A 90 -8.18 8.24 -17.31
CA GLU A 90 -9.57 8.28 -16.85
C GLU A 90 -9.78 9.29 -15.71
N ASN A 91 -8.82 9.41 -14.78
CA ASN A 91 -8.95 10.29 -13.63
C ASN A 91 -8.42 11.70 -13.97
N ARG A 92 -9.32 12.53 -14.49
CA ARG A 92 -9.08 13.91 -14.92
C ARG A 92 -10.02 14.88 -14.22
N LYS A 93 -9.49 16.02 -13.77
CA LYS A 93 -10.27 17.10 -13.16
C LYS A 93 -9.83 18.45 -13.69
N THR A 94 -10.74 19.20 -14.31
CA THR A 94 -10.50 20.60 -14.67
C THR A 94 -10.53 21.48 -13.42
N LEU A 95 -9.51 22.31 -13.24
CA LEU A 95 -9.36 23.24 -12.13
C LEU A 95 -9.97 24.61 -12.49
N PRO A 96 -10.24 25.50 -11.51
CA PRO A 96 -10.89 26.80 -11.76
C PRO A 96 -10.14 27.73 -12.73
N ASP A 97 -8.84 27.55 -12.88
CA ASP A 97 -7.99 28.32 -13.80
C ASP A 97 -7.90 27.72 -15.21
N GLY A 98 -8.66 26.65 -15.48
CA GLY A 98 -8.66 25.95 -16.76
C GLY A 98 -7.58 24.88 -16.91
N SER A 99 -6.64 24.76 -15.97
CA SER A 99 -5.67 23.65 -15.97
C SER A 99 -6.36 22.31 -15.67
N ILE A 100 -5.72 21.21 -16.06
CA ILE A 100 -6.24 19.85 -15.86
C ILE A 100 -5.32 19.13 -14.88
N LEU A 101 -5.91 18.63 -13.80
CA LEU A 101 -5.28 17.70 -12.88
C LEU A 101 -5.51 16.27 -13.41
N LEU A 102 -4.43 15.55 -13.67
CA LEU A 102 -4.44 14.15 -14.09
C LEU A 102 -3.84 13.30 -12.98
N THR A 103 -4.46 12.14 -12.74
CA THR A 103 -3.91 11.13 -11.83
C THR A 103 -3.89 9.78 -12.51
N MET A 104 -2.75 9.13 -12.47
CA MET A 104 -2.52 7.87 -13.17
C MET A 104 -2.01 6.82 -12.20
N ASN A 105 -2.69 5.68 -12.11
CA ASN A 105 -2.18 4.52 -11.40
C ASN A 105 -1.12 3.81 -12.27
N LEU A 106 0.13 3.82 -11.83
CA LEU A 106 1.23 3.27 -12.61
C LEU A 106 1.17 1.74 -12.73
N ALA A 107 0.48 1.05 -11.82
CA ALA A 107 0.23 -0.39 -11.96
C ALA A 107 -0.68 -0.73 -13.16
N GLN A 108 -1.38 0.27 -13.72
CA GLN A 108 -2.25 0.13 -14.91
C GLN A 108 -1.62 0.70 -16.18
N LEU A 109 -0.37 1.19 -16.10
CA LEU A 109 0.35 1.61 -17.28
C LEU A 109 0.79 0.37 -18.06
N PRO A 110 0.40 0.27 -19.34
CA PRO A 110 0.94 -0.79 -20.19
C PRO A 110 2.44 -0.52 -20.38
N MET A 111 3.21 -1.60 -20.35
CA MET A 111 4.58 -1.56 -20.86
C MET A 111 4.52 -1.41 -22.37
N SER A 112 5.14 -0.37 -22.90
CA SER A 112 5.25 -0.09 -24.33
C SER A 112 6.47 -0.78 -24.95
N MET A 113 7.53 -0.99 -24.17
CA MET A 113 8.78 -1.60 -24.62
C MET A 113 9.38 -2.50 -23.52
N PRO A 114 9.85 -3.72 -23.84
CA PRO A 114 9.78 -4.36 -25.16
C PRO A 114 8.34 -4.80 -25.51
N PRO A 115 7.96 -4.79 -26.81
CA PRO A 115 6.61 -5.18 -27.22
C PRO A 115 6.26 -6.60 -26.77
N GLY A 116 5.07 -6.79 -26.19
CA GLY A 116 4.59 -8.10 -25.73
C GLY A 116 4.98 -8.47 -24.30
N SER A 117 5.72 -7.62 -23.59
CA SER A 117 5.93 -7.79 -22.15
C SER A 117 4.65 -7.50 -21.36
N SER A 118 4.41 -8.31 -20.32
CA SER A 118 3.34 -8.11 -19.34
C SER A 118 3.87 -7.58 -18.00
N GLU A 119 5.12 -7.12 -17.97
CA GLU A 119 5.73 -6.55 -16.77
C GLU A 119 4.93 -5.32 -16.32
N ARG A 120 4.63 -5.25 -15.03
CA ARG A 120 3.96 -4.09 -14.44
C ARG A 120 5.01 -3.08 -14.02
N PHE A 121 4.71 -1.79 -14.09
CA PHE A 121 5.61 -0.73 -13.64
C PHE A 121 6.17 -0.98 -12.24
N VAL A 122 5.33 -1.41 -11.29
CA VAL A 122 5.75 -1.66 -9.90
C VAL A 122 6.74 -2.82 -9.79
N ASP A 123 6.59 -3.86 -10.61
CA ASP A 123 7.52 -5.00 -10.61
C ASP A 123 8.89 -4.55 -11.13
N TRP A 124 8.91 -3.79 -12.22
CA TRP A 124 10.12 -3.17 -12.75
C TRP A 124 10.74 -2.17 -11.76
N ALA A 125 9.92 -1.32 -11.13
CA ALA A 125 10.36 -0.31 -10.16
C ALA A 125 11.09 -0.91 -8.96
N ASN A 126 10.72 -2.13 -8.58
CA ASN A 126 11.36 -2.90 -7.50
C ASN A 126 12.47 -3.84 -7.98
N SER A 127 12.73 -3.93 -9.29
CA SER A 127 13.76 -4.78 -9.83
C SER A 127 15.15 -4.32 -9.34
N PRO A 128 16.02 -5.23 -8.87
CA PRO A 128 17.37 -4.89 -8.44
C PRO A 128 18.24 -4.39 -9.60
N ALA A 129 17.83 -4.61 -10.86
CA ALA A 129 18.53 -4.17 -12.05
C ALA A 129 18.13 -2.76 -12.52
N ARG A 130 17.11 -2.13 -11.91
CA ARG A 130 16.67 -0.79 -12.28
C ARG A 130 17.68 0.28 -11.84
N PRO A 131 17.87 1.38 -12.61
CA PRO A 131 18.50 2.59 -12.11
C PRO A 131 17.88 3.11 -10.80
N ASP A 132 18.57 3.96 -10.05
CA ASP A 132 18.06 4.57 -8.81
C ASP A 132 17.02 5.68 -9.05
N HIS A 133 16.72 5.97 -10.31
CA HIS A 133 15.74 6.95 -10.76
C HIS A 133 14.79 6.39 -11.82
N VAL A 134 13.69 7.10 -12.03
CA VAL A 134 12.75 6.88 -13.15
C VAL A 134 12.65 8.18 -13.90
N GLU A 135 12.86 8.11 -15.21
CA GLU A 135 12.72 9.25 -16.10
C GLU A 135 11.27 9.36 -16.55
N VAL A 136 10.81 10.59 -16.73
CA VAL A 136 9.48 10.91 -17.24
C VAL A 136 9.64 11.78 -18.47
N ALA A 137 8.95 11.40 -19.55
CA ALA A 137 8.87 12.18 -20.77
C ALA A 137 7.42 12.45 -21.14
N ILE A 138 7.09 13.72 -21.44
CA ILE A 138 5.75 14.14 -21.84
C ILE A 138 5.81 14.80 -23.21
N GLY A 139 4.84 14.43 -24.07
CA GLY A 139 4.64 14.95 -25.41
C GLY A 139 4.44 16.47 -25.47
N ASP A 140 4.41 16.97 -26.68
CA ASP A 140 4.83 18.33 -27.02
C ASP A 140 3.80 19.42 -26.85
N ASP A 141 2.52 19.14 -27.06
CA ASP A 141 1.47 20.16 -26.99
C ASP A 141 0.94 20.41 -25.55
N THR A 142 1.54 19.78 -24.54
CA THR A 142 1.07 19.83 -23.14
C THR A 142 2.04 20.53 -22.21
N SER A 143 1.75 21.75 -21.76
CA SER A 143 2.58 22.37 -20.71
C SER A 143 2.37 21.68 -19.35
N ILE A 144 3.45 21.56 -18.59
CA ILE A 144 3.46 20.93 -17.26
C ILE A 144 3.75 22.01 -16.22
N ASP A 145 2.78 22.25 -15.35
CA ASP A 145 2.91 23.22 -14.24
C ASP A 145 3.39 22.53 -12.97
N PHE A 146 3.04 21.26 -12.81
CA PHE A 146 3.36 20.46 -11.65
C PHE A 146 3.40 18.98 -12.01
N MET A 147 4.37 18.28 -11.44
CA MET A 147 4.45 16.82 -11.51
C MET A 147 4.86 16.29 -10.15
N ALA A 148 4.18 15.23 -9.69
CA ALA A 148 4.56 14.50 -8.50
C ALA A 148 4.33 13.02 -8.68
N LEU A 149 5.22 12.24 -8.06
CA LEU A 149 5.12 10.80 -7.97
C LEU A 149 4.75 10.42 -6.53
N VAL A 150 3.56 9.85 -6.34
CA VAL A 150 3.03 9.44 -5.04
C VAL A 150 3.24 7.93 -4.90
N LEU A 151 4.00 7.52 -3.89
CA LEU A 151 4.37 6.13 -3.67
C LEU A 151 3.73 5.59 -2.39
N CYS A 152 3.17 4.39 -2.47
CA CYS A 152 2.89 3.59 -1.30
C CYS A 152 4.03 2.58 -1.14
N MET A 153 4.76 2.70 -0.04
CA MET A 153 5.89 1.83 0.28
C MET A 153 5.45 0.70 1.20
N ALA A 154 6.06 -0.46 1.04
CA ALA A 154 6.07 -1.48 2.07
C ALA A 154 6.70 -0.88 3.35
N PRO A 155 6.19 -1.17 4.55
CA PRO A 155 6.79 -0.68 5.79
C PRO A 155 8.22 -1.22 5.96
N ASP A 156 9.14 -0.35 6.36
CA ASP A 156 10.53 -0.72 6.67
C ASP A 156 10.62 -1.72 7.85
N ASP A 157 9.71 -1.57 8.82
CA ASP A 157 9.57 -2.46 9.95
C ASP A 157 8.47 -3.50 9.70
N ILE A 158 8.80 -4.78 9.89
CA ILE A 158 7.80 -5.85 9.92
C ILE A 158 7.02 -5.75 11.24
N ARG A 159 5.76 -5.33 11.13
CA ARG A 159 4.85 -5.20 12.27
C ARG A 159 3.63 -6.11 12.11
N GLY A 160 3.09 -6.49 13.26
CA GLY A 160 1.85 -7.24 13.39
C GLY A 160 0.81 -6.41 14.13
N VAL A 161 -0.45 -6.73 13.86
CA VAL A 161 -1.59 -6.18 14.58
C VAL A 161 -1.78 -6.93 15.89
N THR A 162 -2.23 -6.21 16.92
CA THR A 162 -2.56 -6.81 18.22
C THR A 162 -3.96 -6.45 18.69
N PHE A 163 -4.54 -7.34 19.48
CA PHE A 163 -5.66 -6.98 20.34
C PHE A 163 -5.19 -6.77 21.77
N ARG A 164 -5.92 -5.91 22.46
CA ARG A 164 -5.71 -5.58 23.87
C ARG A 164 -6.98 -5.73 24.67
N GLU A 165 -6.81 -6.17 25.91
CA GLU A 165 -7.86 -6.17 26.90
C GLU A 165 -8.04 -4.76 27.50
N PHE A 166 -9.28 -4.34 27.70
CA PHE A 166 -9.59 -3.08 28.37
C PHE A 166 -9.02 -3.00 29.78
N HIS A 167 -8.48 -1.83 30.15
CA HIS A 167 -7.81 -1.63 31.44
C HIS A 167 -8.69 -1.83 32.66
N ASN A 168 -9.99 -1.55 32.57
CA ASN A 168 -10.90 -1.49 33.72
C ASN A 168 -11.81 -2.70 33.87
N LYS A 169 -11.76 -3.68 32.96
CA LYS A 169 -12.66 -4.85 32.97
C LYS A 169 -14.13 -4.49 33.18
N SER A 170 -14.58 -3.39 32.56
CA SER A 170 -15.93 -2.84 32.77
C SER A 170 -17.08 -3.82 32.50
N ILE A 171 -16.80 -4.88 31.72
CA ILE A 171 -17.77 -5.90 31.35
C ILE A 171 -17.75 -7.12 32.26
N GLY A 172 -16.90 -7.15 33.29
CA GLY A 172 -16.70 -8.21 34.28
C GLY A 172 -15.46 -9.08 34.03
N GLU A 173 -15.10 -9.90 35.02
CA GLU A 173 -13.88 -10.74 35.00
C GLU A 173 -14.06 -12.06 34.23
N ASP A 174 -15.31 -12.50 34.02
CA ASP A 174 -15.68 -13.71 33.29
C ASP A 174 -15.80 -13.47 31.77
N LEU A 175 -15.70 -12.21 31.35
CA LEU A 175 -15.70 -11.80 29.95
C LEU A 175 -14.44 -11.00 29.65
N SER A 176 -14.01 -11.08 28.40
CA SER A 176 -12.89 -10.30 27.89
C SER A 176 -13.37 -9.46 26.72
N TRP A 177 -13.08 -8.16 26.76
CA TRP A 177 -13.33 -7.26 25.65
C TRP A 177 -12.00 -6.92 25.00
N LEU A 178 -11.70 -7.66 23.94
CA LEU A 178 -10.46 -7.53 23.20
C LEU A 178 -10.70 -6.62 22.01
N ARG A 179 -9.94 -5.54 21.88
CA ARG A 179 -10.08 -4.63 20.74
C ARG A 179 -8.74 -4.15 20.23
N CYS A 180 -8.74 -3.74 18.98
CA CYS A 180 -7.67 -2.92 18.41
C CYS A 180 -7.71 -1.51 19.02
N ASN A 181 -8.85 -0.82 18.92
CA ASN A 181 -9.03 0.56 19.38
C ASN A 181 -10.20 0.72 20.38
N GLY A 182 -10.11 1.76 21.23
CA GLY A 182 -11.15 2.12 22.20
C GLY A 182 -10.68 2.32 23.64
N ASP A 183 -9.47 1.86 24.00
CA ASP A 183 -8.85 2.15 25.29
C ASP A 183 -7.74 3.20 25.13
N PHE A 184 -8.04 4.45 25.46
CA PHE A 184 -7.09 5.57 25.35
C PHE A 184 -5.97 5.53 26.40
N SER A 185 -6.05 4.65 27.40
CA SER A 185 -4.98 4.48 28.39
C SER A 185 -3.83 3.57 27.92
N GLN A 186 -3.96 3.00 26.72
CA GLN A 186 -2.99 2.09 26.12
C GLN A 186 -2.63 2.57 24.71
N PRO A 187 -1.43 2.25 24.17
CA PRO A 187 -1.09 2.53 22.77
C PRO A 187 -2.10 1.91 21.82
N GLY A 188 -2.52 2.67 20.79
CA GLY A 188 -3.45 2.21 19.77
C GLY A 188 -2.98 0.97 19.02
N CYS A 189 -3.88 0.35 18.27
CA CYS A 189 -3.53 -0.64 17.27
C CYS A 189 -3.75 -0.08 15.86
N ASP A 190 -2.95 -0.54 14.91
CA ASP A 190 -2.99 -0.16 13.50
C ASP A 190 -3.27 -1.43 12.68
N PRO A 191 -4.51 -1.61 12.19
CA PRO A 191 -4.86 -2.78 11.40
C PRO A 191 -4.30 -2.72 9.97
N TYR A 192 -3.78 -1.59 9.50
CA TYR A 192 -3.29 -1.42 8.13
C TYR A 192 -1.80 -1.74 8.01
N SER A 193 -1.00 -1.22 8.94
CA SER A 193 0.46 -1.37 8.91
C SER A 193 1.03 -2.19 10.07
N GLY A 194 0.21 -2.57 11.05
CA GLY A 194 0.64 -3.23 12.27
C GLY A 194 1.11 -2.24 13.35
N ASP A 195 0.85 -2.56 14.62
CA ASP A 195 1.16 -1.69 15.76
C ASP A 195 2.36 -2.14 16.59
N MET A 196 2.82 -3.38 16.39
CA MET A 196 3.89 -3.95 17.19
C MET A 196 4.93 -4.63 16.29
N SER A 197 6.21 -4.42 16.57
CA SER A 197 7.29 -5.12 15.88
C SER A 197 7.13 -6.63 16.03
N CYS A 198 7.22 -7.37 14.92
CA CYS A 198 7.11 -8.83 14.95
C CYS A 198 8.24 -9.53 15.71
N ALA A 199 9.33 -8.82 16.01
CA ALA A 199 10.38 -9.33 16.90
C ALA A 199 9.98 -9.27 18.38
N ALA A 200 8.92 -8.55 18.75
CA ALA A 200 8.47 -8.46 20.13
C ALA A 200 7.87 -9.78 20.61
N ALA A 201 8.24 -10.20 21.82
CA ALA A 201 7.66 -11.37 22.46
C ALA A 201 6.30 -11.01 23.10
N LEU A 202 5.19 -11.44 22.48
CA LEU A 202 3.84 -11.29 23.01
C LEU A 202 3.09 -12.63 22.95
N PRO A 203 2.10 -12.85 23.82
CA PRO A 203 1.19 -13.99 23.67
C PRO A 203 0.51 -14.01 22.29
N LEU A 204 0.28 -15.20 21.75
CA LEU A 204 -0.65 -15.41 20.65
C LEU A 204 -2.07 -15.50 21.22
N GLY A 205 -2.99 -14.71 20.66
CA GLY A 205 -4.41 -14.84 20.95
C GLY A 205 -4.92 -16.09 20.26
N CYS A 206 -5.35 -17.09 21.02
CA CYS A 206 -5.91 -18.32 20.51
C CYS A 206 -7.40 -18.34 20.76
N PHE A 207 -8.17 -18.68 19.73
CA PHE A 207 -9.62 -18.70 19.74
C PHE A 207 -10.15 -20.11 19.50
N LYS A 208 -11.19 -20.47 20.26
CA LYS A 208 -12.02 -21.64 20.02
C LYS A 208 -13.48 -21.20 19.87
N PRO A 209 -14.11 -21.47 18.72
CA PRO A 209 -15.54 -21.23 18.54
C PRO A 209 -16.36 -21.95 19.62
N GLY A 210 -17.41 -21.30 20.09
CA GLY A 210 -18.35 -21.87 21.05
C GLY A 210 -19.78 -21.57 20.66
N SER A 211 -20.71 -22.35 21.22
CA SER A 211 -22.15 -22.22 20.98
C SER A 211 -22.88 -21.53 22.13
N LYS A 212 -22.15 -21.01 23.12
CA LYS A 212 -22.76 -20.40 24.30
C LYS A 212 -23.31 -19.03 23.92
N ALA A 213 -24.64 -18.90 23.96
CA ALA A 213 -25.31 -17.64 23.70
C ALA A 213 -24.86 -16.56 24.72
N PRO A 214 -24.66 -15.31 24.28
CA PRO A 214 -24.37 -14.22 25.20
C PRO A 214 -25.50 -14.03 26.20
N ASP A 215 -25.17 -13.52 27.39
CA ASP A 215 -26.16 -12.90 28.26
C ASP A 215 -26.56 -11.55 27.64
N ILE A 216 -27.56 -11.60 26.75
CA ILE A 216 -28.02 -10.44 25.98
C ILE A 216 -28.46 -9.30 26.90
N ALA A 217 -29.09 -9.60 28.04
CA ALA A 217 -29.54 -8.59 28.98
C ALA A 217 -28.34 -7.84 29.60
N ARG A 218 -27.30 -8.58 30.00
CA ARG A 218 -26.05 -8.00 30.50
C ARG A 218 -25.33 -7.17 29.45
N LEU A 219 -25.17 -7.70 28.22
CA LEU A 219 -24.47 -6.97 27.16
C LEU A 219 -25.21 -5.68 26.77
N LYS A 220 -26.55 -5.71 26.69
CA LYS A 220 -27.37 -4.51 26.44
C LYS A 220 -27.22 -3.49 27.56
N LYS A 221 -27.23 -3.92 28.83
CA LYS A 221 -27.02 -3.02 29.99
C LYS A 221 -25.66 -2.32 29.94
N LEU A 222 -24.64 -2.98 29.38
CA LEU A 222 -23.30 -2.43 29.19
C LEU A 222 -23.14 -1.60 27.92
N GLY A 223 -24.20 -1.44 27.10
CA GLY A 223 -24.16 -0.69 25.84
C GLY A 223 -23.30 -1.34 24.76
N LEU A 224 -23.05 -2.65 24.86
CA LEU A 224 -22.20 -3.37 23.91
C LEU A 224 -23.02 -3.86 22.72
N GLN A 225 -22.44 -3.76 21.53
CA GLN A 225 -23.03 -4.33 20.32
C GLN A 225 -22.90 -5.86 20.36
N LEU A 226 -23.99 -6.55 20.00
CA LEU A 226 -24.08 -8.01 20.06
C LEU A 226 -23.26 -8.69 18.96
N ASP A 227 -22.93 -7.98 17.88
CA ASP A 227 -22.15 -8.45 16.74
C ASP A 227 -20.69 -8.77 17.10
N SER A 228 -20.15 -8.10 18.11
CA SER A 228 -18.80 -8.34 18.62
C SER A 228 -18.68 -9.62 19.44
N PHE A 229 -19.81 -10.24 19.83
CA PHE A 229 -19.83 -11.42 20.66
C PHE A 229 -19.87 -12.70 19.83
N ASN A 230 -18.84 -13.54 19.92
CA ASN A 230 -18.71 -14.72 19.06
C ASN A 230 -19.02 -16.07 19.74
N GLY A 231 -19.51 -16.05 20.99
CA GLY A 231 -19.91 -17.26 21.73
C GLY A 231 -18.78 -18.21 22.11
N GLY A 232 -17.53 -17.87 21.77
CA GLY A 232 -16.37 -18.70 22.02
C GLY A 232 -15.49 -18.23 23.18
N GLU A 233 -14.32 -18.85 23.25
CA GLU A 233 -13.29 -18.61 24.27
C GLU A 233 -12.00 -18.15 23.59
N VAL A 234 -11.32 -17.20 24.23
CA VAL A 234 -9.99 -16.73 23.87
C VAL A 234 -9.02 -17.03 24.99
N ARG A 235 -7.84 -17.53 24.64
CA ARG A 235 -6.72 -17.73 25.56
C ARG A 235 -5.46 -17.12 25.00
N MET A 236 -4.53 -16.79 25.90
CA MET A 236 -3.20 -16.30 25.56
C MET A 236 -2.19 -17.42 25.75
N THR A 237 -1.34 -17.63 24.77
CA THR A 237 -0.18 -18.52 24.92
C THR A 237 0.86 -17.92 25.86
N THR A 238 1.92 -18.68 26.16
CA THR A 238 3.19 -18.05 26.57
C THR A 238 3.69 -17.06 25.51
N PRO A 239 4.34 -15.94 25.88
CA PRO A 239 4.86 -14.97 24.92
C PRO A 239 5.86 -15.58 23.93
N LEU A 240 5.71 -15.24 22.65
CA LEU A 240 6.54 -15.70 21.52
C LEU A 240 6.76 -14.53 20.56
N ALA A 241 7.86 -14.53 19.81
CA ALA A 241 8.05 -13.53 18.77
C ALA A 241 7.08 -13.82 17.63
N GLY A 242 6.50 -12.76 17.04
CA GLY A 242 5.67 -12.91 15.85
C GLY A 242 6.45 -13.55 14.68
N THR A 243 7.76 -13.32 14.61
CA THR A 243 8.68 -13.94 13.64
C THR A 243 8.89 -15.45 13.83
N ASP A 244 8.47 -16.02 14.95
CA ASP A 244 8.55 -17.48 15.18
C ASP A 244 7.55 -18.26 14.30
N PHE A 245 6.59 -17.55 13.68
CA PHE A 245 5.56 -18.13 12.83
C PHE A 245 5.79 -17.75 11.36
N PRO A 246 6.33 -18.66 10.52
CA PRO A 246 6.45 -18.38 9.09
C PRO A 246 5.08 -18.29 8.40
N THR A 247 4.09 -19.04 8.90
CA THR A 247 2.75 -19.12 8.30
C THR A 247 1.63 -19.11 9.34
N LEU A 248 0.41 -18.81 8.93
CA LEU A 248 -0.78 -18.98 9.78
C LEU A 248 -0.99 -20.43 10.17
N ALA A 249 -0.62 -21.38 9.31
CA ALA A 249 -0.70 -22.80 9.67
C ALA A 249 0.17 -23.09 10.90
N THR A 250 1.38 -22.51 10.98
CA THR A 250 2.25 -22.64 12.15
C THR A 250 1.71 -21.91 13.38
N ALA A 251 1.10 -20.73 13.22
CA ALA A 251 0.44 -20.03 14.33
C ALA A 251 -0.78 -20.81 14.87
N ASN A 252 -1.60 -21.37 13.98
CA ASN A 252 -2.72 -22.24 14.34
C ASN A 252 -2.24 -23.52 15.04
N ALA A 253 -1.18 -24.14 14.53
CA ALA A 253 -0.57 -25.32 15.14
C ALA A 253 -0.10 -25.01 16.57
N ARG A 254 0.45 -23.82 16.83
CA ARG A 254 0.81 -23.40 18.18
C ARG A 254 -0.40 -23.33 19.11
N CYS A 255 -1.50 -22.71 18.68
CA CYS A 255 -2.73 -22.68 19.46
C CYS A 255 -3.28 -24.08 19.74
N SER A 256 -3.29 -24.95 18.73
CA SER A 256 -3.73 -26.34 18.87
C SER A 256 -2.82 -27.16 19.79
N ALA A 257 -1.50 -26.93 19.76
CA ALA A 257 -0.56 -27.62 20.62
C ALA A 257 -0.72 -27.21 22.10
N GLU A 258 -1.02 -25.94 22.36
CA GLU A 258 -1.11 -25.41 23.72
C GLU A 258 -2.48 -25.67 24.37
N PHE A 259 -3.57 -25.63 23.60
CA PHE A 259 -4.93 -25.72 24.14
C PHE A 259 -5.76 -26.89 23.61
N GLY A 260 -5.21 -27.68 22.69
CA GLY A 260 -5.83 -28.88 22.11
C GLY A 260 -6.56 -28.64 20.80
N ALA A 261 -7.24 -29.67 20.30
CA ALA A 261 -7.95 -29.62 19.04
C ALA A 261 -9.06 -28.55 19.00
N GLY A 262 -9.18 -27.88 17.85
CA GLY A 262 -10.18 -26.84 17.57
C GLY A 262 -9.75 -25.42 17.96
N TRP A 263 -8.55 -25.24 18.54
CA TRP A 263 -7.97 -23.93 18.79
C TRP A 263 -7.16 -23.44 17.60
N ARG A 264 -7.38 -22.20 17.20
CA ARG A 264 -6.66 -21.52 16.13
C ARG A 264 -6.29 -20.11 16.58
N VAL A 265 -5.45 -19.40 15.83
CA VAL A 265 -5.21 -17.98 16.12
C VAL A 265 -6.53 -17.20 16.02
N LEU A 266 -6.68 -16.23 16.91
CA LEU A 266 -7.78 -15.27 16.93
C LEU A 266 -7.66 -14.35 15.71
N SER A 267 -8.76 -14.17 14.98
CA SER A 267 -8.81 -13.23 13.86
C SER A 267 -9.29 -11.84 14.31
N TYR A 268 -8.77 -10.81 13.66
CA TYR A 268 -9.30 -9.45 13.72
C TYR A 268 -10.80 -9.39 13.41
N HIS A 269 -11.28 -10.31 12.58
CA HIS A 269 -12.63 -10.34 12.03
C HIS A 269 -13.62 -11.22 12.80
N GLU A 270 -13.21 -11.84 13.93
CA GLU A 270 -14.11 -12.75 14.67
C GLU A 270 -15.43 -12.11 15.14
N GLY A 271 -15.41 -10.80 15.44
CA GLY A 271 -16.57 -10.04 15.93
C GLY A 271 -17.03 -8.95 14.97
N GLY A 272 -16.88 -9.17 13.65
CA GLY A 272 -17.24 -8.16 12.63
C GLY A 272 -16.15 -7.12 12.35
N GLY A 273 -14.97 -7.26 12.96
CA GLY A 273 -13.80 -6.41 12.72
C GLY A 273 -13.45 -5.52 13.90
N GLY A 274 -12.16 -5.48 14.26
CA GLY A 274 -11.62 -4.50 15.22
C GLY A 274 -11.84 -4.82 16.69
N GLY A 275 -12.52 -5.93 16.99
CA GLY A 275 -12.63 -6.46 18.35
C GLY A 275 -13.46 -7.72 18.46
N VAL A 276 -13.43 -8.30 19.65
CA VAL A 276 -14.21 -9.48 20.03
C VAL A 276 -14.55 -9.42 21.52
N ILE A 277 -15.76 -9.85 21.86
CA ILE A 277 -16.17 -10.16 23.22
C ILE A 277 -16.27 -11.69 23.33
N SER A 278 -15.61 -12.26 24.33
CA SER A 278 -15.53 -13.71 24.53
C SER A 278 -15.65 -14.11 26.00
N TYR A 279 -15.98 -15.38 26.26
CA TYR A 279 -15.97 -15.97 27.60
C TYR A 279 -14.56 -16.29 28.06
N SER A 280 -13.80 -15.26 28.43
CA SER A 280 -12.37 -15.39 28.72
C SER A 280 -11.98 -14.55 29.92
N ARG A 281 -10.93 -14.96 30.62
CA ARG A 281 -10.36 -14.25 31.78
C ARG A 281 -8.97 -13.69 31.45
N ILE A 282 -8.88 -12.91 30.38
CA ILE A 282 -7.63 -12.27 29.98
C ILE A 282 -7.31 -11.16 30.99
N PRO A 283 -6.09 -11.06 31.56
CA PRO A 283 -5.75 -9.97 32.48
C PRO A 283 -5.90 -8.59 31.82
N SER A 284 -6.33 -7.59 32.59
CA SER A 284 -6.45 -6.22 32.07
C SER A 284 -5.11 -5.70 31.52
N LYS A 285 -5.18 -4.85 30.49
CA LYS A 285 -4.00 -4.31 29.78
C LYS A 285 -3.09 -5.36 29.14
N SER A 286 -3.54 -6.62 29.01
CA SER A 286 -2.82 -7.61 28.21
C SER A 286 -2.91 -7.27 26.73
N ARG A 287 -1.87 -7.63 25.99
CA ARG A 287 -1.79 -7.51 24.53
C ARG A 287 -1.42 -8.86 23.93
N MET A 288 -1.98 -9.19 22.77
CA MET A 288 -1.72 -10.45 22.10
C MET A 288 -1.71 -10.30 20.57
N TRP A 289 -0.89 -11.11 19.91
CA TRP A 289 -0.89 -11.28 18.46
C TRP A 289 -2.22 -11.85 17.98
N ILE A 290 -2.70 -11.36 16.85
CA ILE A 290 -3.92 -11.82 16.17
C ILE A 290 -3.69 -11.86 14.66
N ASP A 291 -4.51 -12.60 13.91
CA ASP A 291 -4.46 -12.68 12.44
C ASP A 291 -5.39 -11.66 11.80
N ILE A 292 -4.92 -10.96 10.77
CA ILE A 292 -5.74 -10.08 9.92
C ILE A 292 -5.57 -10.46 8.45
N VAL A 293 -6.33 -11.45 8.01
CA VAL A 293 -6.19 -12.08 6.68
C VAL A 293 -6.11 -11.12 5.49
N ASP A 294 -6.78 -9.97 5.55
CA ASP A 294 -6.90 -9.00 4.48
C ASP A 294 -5.86 -7.86 4.55
N GLN A 295 -5.00 -7.80 5.56
CA GLN A 295 -3.98 -6.76 5.73
C GLN A 295 -2.58 -7.38 5.83
N PRO A 296 -1.91 -7.68 4.70
CA PRO A 296 -0.66 -8.43 4.68
C PRO A 296 0.48 -7.74 5.45
N HIS A 297 0.52 -6.41 5.44
CA HIS A 297 1.56 -5.64 6.15
C HIS A 297 1.34 -5.57 7.67
N ALA A 298 0.14 -5.91 8.14
CA ALA A 298 -0.22 -5.94 9.55
C ALA A 298 -0.21 -7.37 10.14
N ASN A 299 0.38 -8.35 9.46
CA ASN A 299 0.65 -9.68 10.01
C ASN A 299 2.16 -9.94 10.16
N CYS A 300 2.48 -10.72 11.18
CA CYS A 300 3.84 -11.26 11.35
C CYS A 300 4.12 -12.51 10.52
N TRP A 301 3.07 -13.18 10.05
CA TRP A 301 3.12 -14.37 9.21
C TRP A 301 2.42 -14.14 7.87
N ASP A 302 2.69 -15.00 6.88
CA ASP A 302 1.99 -15.02 5.59
C ASP A 302 1.86 -13.66 4.86
N ARG A 303 2.91 -12.83 4.91
CA ARG A 303 2.92 -11.48 4.32
C ARG A 303 2.79 -11.46 2.79
N ASN A 304 3.02 -12.60 2.12
CA ASN A 304 2.89 -12.76 0.67
C ASN A 304 1.49 -13.24 0.22
N ARG A 305 0.47 -13.19 1.09
CA ARG A 305 -0.90 -13.56 0.69
C ARG A 305 -1.43 -12.61 -0.37
N VAL A 306 -1.64 -13.15 -1.58
CA VAL A 306 -2.46 -12.48 -2.59
C VAL A 306 -3.89 -12.39 -2.07
N ARG A 307 -4.44 -11.18 -1.97
CA ARG A 307 -5.88 -10.99 -1.70
C ARG A 307 -6.68 -11.75 -2.75
N LYS A 308 -7.32 -12.87 -2.38
CA LYS A 308 -8.39 -13.44 -3.20
C LYS A 308 -9.55 -12.47 -3.12
N ARG A 309 -9.80 -11.78 -4.24
CA ARG A 309 -11.00 -10.95 -4.43
C ARG A 309 -12.24 -11.84 -4.48
#